data_AF-D9VKA0-F1
#
_entry.id   AF-D9VKA0-F1
#
_cell.length_a   1.000
_cell.length_b   1.000
_cell.length_c   1.000
_cell.angle_alpha   90.00
_cell.angle_beta   90.00
_cell.angle_gamma   90.00
#
_symmetry.space_group_name_H-M   'P 1'
#
loop_
_entity.id
_entity.type
_entity.pdbx_description
1 polymer ?
#
loop_
_entity_poly.entity_id
_entity_poly.type
_entity_poly.pdbx_seq_one_letter_code
_entity_poly.pdbx_strand_id
1 'polypeptide(L)'
;MDRYPAHLEPLPRPGPAPGTPDPGQVDPQVLGALLHRHGWLRRGGAAGRYGRWTPPDRAGTSLLVPESRGFPDCADLVEEALTALSRSGVPSAREVLLGLSVPSDEVRWEREVPQGPDGFQGEAAWPAQERLRSAARRLLLAGPSPTAPAPGTTDRPAGHRPNASWTGAG
;
A
#
# COMPACT_ATOMS: atom_id res chain seq x y z
N MET A 1 4.57 42.83 28.33
CA MET A 1 4.49 41.46 28.88
C MET A 1 3.49 40.70 28.03
N ASP A 2 3.98 40.16 26.91
CA ASP A 2 3.20 39.34 25.99
C ASP A 2 3.00 37.96 26.60
N ARG A 3 1.75 37.60 26.87
CA ARG A 3 1.35 36.24 27.24
C ARG A 3 1.27 35.41 25.97
N TYR A 4 2.26 34.56 25.73
CA TYR A 4 2.11 33.41 24.84
C TYR A 4 0.93 32.55 25.33
N PRO A 5 -0.09 32.24 24.50
CA PRO A 5 -1.02 31.19 24.83
C PRO A 5 -0.30 29.84 24.66
N ALA A 6 -0.06 29.16 25.78
CA ALA A 6 0.37 27.77 25.81
C ALA A 6 -0.80 26.87 25.39
N HIS A 7 -1.09 26.81 24.09
CA HIS A 7 -1.88 25.72 23.53
C HIS A 7 -0.94 24.74 22.85
N LEU A 8 -0.10 24.09 23.66
CA LEU A 8 0.52 22.83 23.27
C LEU A 8 -0.60 21.80 23.32
N GLU A 9 -1.19 21.52 22.15
CA GLU A 9 -1.97 20.30 21.95
C GLU A 9 -1.16 19.13 22.56
N PRO A 10 -1.75 18.32 23.46
CA PRO A 10 -1.09 17.14 23.97
C PRO A 10 -0.75 16.25 22.77
N LEU A 11 0.55 16.00 22.56
CA LEU A 11 0.97 15.02 21.56
C LEU A 11 0.16 13.74 21.79
N PRO A 12 -0.40 13.12 20.74
CA PRO A 12 -1.10 11.85 20.88
C PRO A 12 -0.15 10.90 21.63
N ARG A 13 -0.65 10.32 22.74
CA ARG A 13 0.14 9.38 23.53
C ARG A 13 0.69 8.34 22.56
N PRO A 14 1.99 8.01 22.59
CA PRO A 14 2.48 6.89 21.82
C PRO A 14 1.56 5.71 22.13
N GLY A 15 1.04 5.08 21.06
CA GLY A 15 0.18 3.91 21.18
C GLY A 15 0.85 2.83 22.03
N PRO A 16 0.12 1.77 22.42
CA PRO A 16 0.70 0.67 23.18
C PRO A 16 2.07 0.30 22.59
N ALA A 17 3.08 0.18 23.47
CA ALA A 17 4.42 -0.17 23.07
C ALA A 17 4.33 -1.35 22.08
N PRO A 18 5.00 -1.27 20.93
CA PRO A 18 4.82 -2.25 19.87
C PRO A 18 4.95 -3.65 20.45
N GLY A 19 3.84 -4.37 20.49
CA GLY A 19 3.82 -5.76 20.92
C GLY A 19 4.72 -6.57 20.02
N THR A 20 5.23 -7.69 20.52
CA THR A 20 5.92 -8.67 19.67
C THR A 20 5.01 -8.97 18.46
N PRO A 21 5.50 -8.83 17.22
CA PRO A 21 4.69 -9.08 16.03
C PRO A 21 4.06 -10.47 16.07
N ASP A 22 2.80 -10.59 15.63
CA ASP A 22 2.16 -11.90 15.50
C ASP A 22 2.88 -12.73 14.42
N PRO A 23 3.49 -13.89 14.76
CA PRO A 23 4.23 -14.70 13.80
C PRO A 23 3.38 -15.15 12.61
N GLY A 24 2.06 -15.33 12.77
CA GLY A 24 1.17 -15.71 11.68
C GLY A 24 0.93 -14.59 10.65
N GLN A 25 1.17 -13.34 11.04
CA GLN A 25 0.98 -12.16 10.20
C GLN A 25 2.27 -11.65 9.57
N VAL A 26 3.44 -12.02 10.11
CA VAL A 26 4.74 -11.61 9.56
C VAL A 26 5.01 -12.31 8.23
N ASP A 27 5.27 -11.52 7.19
CA ASP A 27 5.79 -12.08 5.93
C ASP A 27 7.30 -12.35 6.06
N PRO A 28 7.78 -13.60 5.79
CA PRO A 28 9.19 -13.94 5.84
C PRO A 28 10.06 -13.12 4.87
N GLN A 29 9.51 -12.63 3.76
CA GLN A 29 10.22 -11.74 2.83
C GLN A 29 10.45 -10.36 3.43
N VAL A 30 9.44 -9.81 4.11
CA VAL A 30 9.55 -8.53 4.83
C VAL A 30 10.56 -8.65 5.97
N LEU A 31 10.51 -9.74 6.74
CA LEU A 31 11.50 -10.04 7.78
C LEU A 31 12.92 -10.11 7.19
N GLY A 32 13.11 -10.81 6.08
CA GLY A 32 14.40 -10.89 5.38
C GLY A 32 14.90 -9.53 4.89
N ALA A 33 14.02 -8.69 4.34
CA ALA A 33 14.35 -7.35 3.88
C ALA A 33 14.77 -6.43 5.04
N LEU A 34 14.06 -6.48 6.17
CA LEU A 34 14.40 -5.72 7.37
C LEU A 34 15.74 -6.17 7.95
N LEU A 35 15.97 -7.49 8.06
CA LEU A 35 17.26 -8.02 8.51
C LEU A 35 18.40 -7.49 7.64
N HIS A 36 18.27 -7.57 6.31
CA HIS A 36 19.27 -7.05 5.39
C HIS A 36 19.51 -5.55 5.57
N ARG A 37 18.45 -4.76 5.65
CA ARG A 37 18.51 -3.30 5.86
C ARG A 37 19.26 -2.93 7.14
N HIS A 38 19.09 -3.74 8.19
CA HIS A 38 19.74 -3.54 9.49
C HIS A 38 21.10 -4.25 9.62
N GLY A 39 21.71 -4.65 8.49
CA GLY A 39 23.08 -5.14 8.43
C GLY A 39 23.26 -6.62 8.75
N TRP A 40 22.17 -7.39 8.88
CA TRP A 40 22.27 -8.84 9.01
C TRP A 40 22.72 -9.46 7.69
N LEU A 41 23.62 -10.43 7.79
CA LEU A 41 24.20 -11.09 6.63
C LEU A 41 23.58 -12.47 6.43
N ARG A 42 23.05 -12.72 5.24
CA ARG A 42 22.61 -14.06 4.83
C ARG A 42 23.85 -14.92 4.53
N ARG A 43 24.08 -15.96 5.33
CA ARG A 43 25.26 -16.85 5.28
C ARG A 43 25.02 -18.17 4.56
N GLY A 44 23.96 -18.25 3.76
CA GLY A 44 23.51 -19.47 3.11
C GLY A 44 22.26 -20.03 3.77
N GLY A 45 21.86 -21.24 3.37
CA GLY A 45 20.61 -21.87 3.78
C GLY A 45 20.20 -22.91 2.74
N ALA A 46 19.15 -23.67 3.04
CA ALA A 46 18.59 -24.60 2.05
C ALA A 46 17.73 -23.79 1.07
N ALA A 47 18.20 -23.66 -0.17
CA ALA A 47 17.48 -22.94 -1.22
C ALA A 47 16.06 -23.49 -1.38
N GLY A 48 15.08 -22.60 -1.51
CA GLY A 48 13.65 -22.92 -1.53
C GLY A 48 13.06 -23.28 -0.16
N ARG A 49 13.84 -23.22 0.93
CA ARG A 49 13.39 -23.58 2.28
C ARG A 49 13.59 -22.44 3.27
N TYR A 50 14.84 -22.18 3.64
CA TYR A 50 15.18 -21.16 4.64
C TYR A 50 16.57 -20.56 4.39
N GLY A 51 16.74 -19.30 4.76
CA GLY A 51 18.02 -18.61 4.85
C GLY A 51 18.50 -18.48 6.29
N ARG A 52 19.80 -18.67 6.50
CA ARG A 52 20.49 -18.40 7.77
C ARG A 52 21.03 -16.97 7.77
N TRP A 53 20.60 -16.18 8.75
CA TRP A 53 20.99 -14.79 8.94
C TRP A 53 21.87 -14.64 10.17
N THR A 54 22.97 -13.91 10.05
CA THR A 54 23.92 -13.68 11.14
C THR A 54 23.96 -12.19 11.48
N PRO A 55 24.00 -11.81 12.78
CA PRO A 55 24.01 -10.42 13.20
C PRO A 55 25.28 -9.68 12.73
N PRO A 56 25.21 -8.34 12.56
CA PRO A 56 26.28 -7.52 12.00
C PRO A 56 27.59 -7.55 12.82
N ASP A 57 27.48 -7.57 14.15
CA ASP A 57 28.61 -7.67 15.08
C ASP A 57 29.12 -9.11 15.26
N ARG A 58 28.43 -10.09 14.64
CA ARG A 58 28.62 -11.54 14.83
C ARG A 58 28.52 -11.98 16.31
N ALA A 59 28.06 -11.10 17.19
CA ALA A 59 27.86 -11.36 18.60
C ALA A 59 26.39 -11.66 18.81
N GLY A 60 26.00 -12.91 18.64
CA GLY A 60 24.62 -13.32 18.88
C GLY A 60 24.18 -14.54 18.08
N THR A 61 22.92 -14.89 18.30
CA THR A 61 22.27 -16.05 17.69
C THR A 61 22.03 -15.82 16.21
N SER A 62 22.38 -16.79 15.37
CA SER A 62 21.99 -16.79 13.96
C SER A 62 20.52 -17.21 13.84
N LEU A 63 19.79 -16.56 12.94
CA LEU A 63 18.37 -16.79 12.72
C LEU A 63 18.15 -17.66 11.48
N LEU A 64 17.09 -18.45 11.51
CA LEU A 64 16.57 -19.15 10.34
C LEU A 64 15.29 -18.44 9.91
N VAL A 65 15.23 -18.00 8.66
CA VAL A 65 14.05 -17.33 8.10
C VAL A 65 13.60 -18.10 6.87
N PRO A 66 12.34 -18.56 6.81
CA PRO A 66 11.79 -19.24 5.63
C PRO A 66 11.94 -18.39 4.37
N GLU A 67 12.05 -19.02 3.20
CA GLU A 67 12.05 -18.28 1.93
C GLU A 67 10.65 -17.88 1.48
N SER A 68 9.59 -18.55 1.95
CA SER A 68 8.21 -18.19 1.60
C SER A 68 7.21 -18.71 2.63
N ARG A 69 6.00 -18.13 2.64
CA ARG A 69 4.88 -18.64 3.44
C ARG A 69 4.42 -20.05 3.05
N GLY A 70 4.78 -20.52 1.86
CA GLY A 70 4.45 -21.86 1.38
C GLY A 70 5.36 -22.96 1.93
N PHE A 71 6.42 -22.61 2.66
CA PHE A 71 7.32 -23.58 3.28
C PHE A 71 6.61 -24.27 4.47
N PRO A 72 6.67 -25.61 4.60
CA PRO A 72 6.24 -26.29 5.82
C PRO A 72 6.93 -25.70 7.04
N ASP A 73 6.23 -25.59 8.17
CA ASP A 73 6.80 -25.05 9.42
C ASP A 73 7.21 -23.56 9.33
N CYS A 74 6.69 -22.81 8.34
CA CYS A 74 6.98 -21.38 8.21
C CYS A 74 6.59 -20.60 9.49
N ALA A 75 5.43 -20.90 10.08
CA ALA A 75 4.96 -20.23 11.29
C ALA A 75 5.90 -20.50 12.47
N ASP A 76 6.31 -21.75 12.67
CA ASP A 76 7.21 -22.15 13.75
C ASP A 76 8.58 -21.49 13.61
N LEU A 77 9.15 -21.50 12.39
CA LEU A 77 10.44 -20.85 12.12
C LEU A 77 10.37 -19.32 12.29
N VAL A 78 9.26 -18.69 11.92
CA VAL A 78 9.06 -17.26 12.15
C VAL A 78 8.93 -16.97 13.64
N GLU A 79 8.16 -17.76 14.38
CA GLU A 79 8.03 -17.63 15.84
C GLU A 79 9.37 -17.78 16.56
N GLU A 80 10.16 -18.79 16.18
CA GLU A 80 11.51 -18.99 16.72
C GLU A 80 12.43 -17.80 16.39
N ALA A 81 12.38 -17.28 15.16
CA ALA A 81 13.17 -16.12 14.76
C ALA A 81 12.79 -14.87 15.56
N LEU A 82 11.49 -14.59 15.76
CA LEU A 82 11.01 -13.48 16.57
C LEU A 82 11.38 -13.63 18.04
N THR A 83 11.32 -14.86 18.57
CA THR A 83 11.76 -15.18 19.94
C THR A 83 13.26 -14.95 20.10
N ALA A 84 14.07 -15.38 19.14
CA ALA A 84 15.51 -15.15 19.16
C ALA A 84 15.87 -13.66 19.01
N LEU A 85 15.15 -12.91 18.18
CA LEU A 85 15.29 -11.45 18.05
C LEU A 85 14.94 -10.73 19.35
N SER A 86 13.84 -11.10 20.01
CA SER A 86 13.40 -10.43 21.25
C SER A 86 14.34 -10.66 22.43
N ARG A 87 15.09 -11.78 22.42
CA ARG A 87 16.14 -12.09 23.40
C ARG A 87 17.52 -11.56 23.01
N SER A 88 17.69 -11.06 21.79
CA SER A 88 18.97 -10.58 21.29
C SER A 88 19.33 -9.24 21.93
N GLY A 89 20.57 -9.10 22.41
CA GLY A 89 21.11 -7.83 22.92
C GLY A 89 21.59 -6.88 21.82
N VAL A 90 21.53 -7.30 20.55
CA VAL A 90 22.03 -6.49 19.42
C VAL A 90 21.04 -5.37 19.11
N PRO A 91 21.46 -4.09 19.05
CA PRO A 91 20.55 -2.97 18.79
C PRO A 91 19.73 -3.11 17.50
N SER A 92 20.32 -3.71 16.45
CA SER A 92 19.63 -3.97 15.19
C SER A 92 18.44 -4.93 15.32
N ALA A 93 18.44 -5.84 16.29
CA ALA A 93 17.31 -6.75 16.52
C ALA A 93 16.07 -6.00 17.01
N ARG A 94 16.27 -5.01 17.89
CA ARG A 94 15.20 -4.13 18.37
C ARG A 94 14.61 -3.31 17.23
N GLU A 95 15.43 -2.76 16.35
CA GLU A 95 14.96 -1.99 15.19
C GLU A 95 14.17 -2.85 14.18
N VAL A 96 14.55 -4.11 13.98
CA VAL A 96 13.78 -5.07 13.16
C VAL A 96 12.41 -5.34 13.77
N LEU A 97 12.33 -5.59 15.08
CA LEU A 97 11.05 -5.80 15.76
C LEU A 97 10.15 -4.56 15.70
N LEU A 98 10.75 -3.37 15.85
CA LEU A 98 10.04 -2.10 15.67
C LEU A 98 9.49 -1.96 14.25
N GLY A 99 10.30 -2.25 13.22
CA GLY A 99 9.88 -2.20 11.82
C GLY A 99 8.72 -3.15 11.48
N LEU A 100 8.61 -4.29 12.17
CA LEU A 100 7.50 -5.24 12.00
C LEU A 100 6.23 -4.83 12.73
N SER A 101 6.38 -4.12 13.85
CA SER A 101 5.28 -3.74 14.74
C SER A 101 4.55 -2.46 14.33
N VAL A 102 5.21 -1.61 13.55
CA VAL A 102 4.56 -0.48 12.89
C VAL A 102 3.84 -1.06 11.66
N PRO A 103 2.52 -0.84 11.50
CA PRO A 103 1.83 -1.23 10.28
C PRO A 103 2.52 -0.49 9.12
N SER A 104 3.41 -1.19 8.42
CA SER A 104 4.14 -0.63 7.30
C SER A 104 3.18 -0.68 6.12
N ASP A 105 2.55 0.45 5.82
CA ASP A 105 1.80 0.69 4.61
C ASP A 105 2.76 0.61 3.40
N GLU A 106 3.04 -0.62 2.97
CA GLU A 106 3.89 -0.87 1.81
C GLU A 106 3.25 -0.28 0.56
N VAL A 107 3.74 0.89 0.14
CA VAL A 107 3.37 1.48 -1.15
C VAL A 107 4.21 0.81 -2.24
N ARG A 108 3.62 -0.20 -2.88
CA ARG A 108 4.21 -0.86 -4.04
C ARG A 108 4.00 0.00 -5.29
N TRP A 109 5.05 0.71 -5.71
CA TRP A 109 5.04 1.49 -6.95
C TRP A 109 5.42 0.60 -8.14
N GLU A 110 4.44 0.19 -8.92
CA GLU A 110 4.67 -0.47 -10.22
C GLU A 110 4.50 0.55 -11.34
N ARG A 111 5.41 0.54 -12.32
CA ARG A 111 5.26 1.30 -13.56
C ARG A 111 4.71 0.38 -14.62
N GLU A 112 3.43 0.49 -14.92
CA GLU A 112 2.85 -0.15 -16.10
C GLU A 112 3.45 0.49 -17.36
N VAL A 113 4.18 -0.29 -18.16
CA VAL A 113 4.72 0.15 -19.45
C VAL A 113 3.87 -0.51 -20.54
N PRO A 114 3.02 0.25 -21.25
CA PRO A 114 2.22 -0.30 -22.34
C PRO A 114 3.12 -0.94 -23.39
N GLN A 115 2.88 -2.21 -23.71
CA GLN A 115 3.52 -2.89 -24.84
C GLN A 115 3.04 -2.21 -26.13
N GLY A 116 3.96 -1.58 -26.86
CA GLY A 116 3.65 -1.03 -28.19
C GLY A 116 3.46 -2.15 -29.22
N PRO A 117 2.74 -1.91 -30.32
CA PRO A 117 2.42 -2.92 -31.35
C PRO A 117 3.65 -3.60 -31.98
N ASP A 118 4.84 -3.00 -31.85
CA ASP A 118 6.07 -3.49 -32.50
C ASP A 118 7.05 -4.18 -31.53
N GLY A 119 6.63 -4.50 -30.29
CA GLY A 119 7.47 -5.25 -29.33
C GLY A 119 8.73 -4.51 -28.84
N PHE A 120 8.94 -3.26 -29.25
CA PHE A 120 9.99 -2.41 -28.71
C PHE A 120 9.64 -2.01 -27.26
N GLN A 121 10.45 -2.51 -26.32
CA GLN A 121 10.36 -2.08 -24.92
C GLN A 121 10.69 -0.60 -24.82
N GLY A 122 9.71 0.20 -24.41
CA GLY A 122 9.98 1.39 -23.61
C GLY A 122 10.56 2.60 -24.33
N GLU A 123 10.30 2.78 -25.62
CA GLU A 123 10.45 4.10 -26.25
C GLU A 123 9.08 4.58 -26.73
N ALA A 124 8.15 4.76 -25.79
CA ALA A 124 7.13 5.77 -26.00
C ALA A 124 7.89 7.08 -26.17
N ALA A 125 8.16 7.46 -27.43
CA ALA A 125 9.00 8.58 -27.77
C ALA A 125 8.60 9.74 -26.87
N TRP A 126 9.53 10.19 -26.03
CA TRP A 126 9.41 11.26 -25.05
C TRP A 126 8.44 12.42 -25.44
N PRO A 127 8.35 12.84 -26.72
CA PRO A 127 7.32 13.79 -27.18
C PRO A 127 5.86 13.40 -26.93
N ALA A 128 5.49 12.11 -27.01
CA ALA A 128 4.12 11.65 -26.79
C ALA A 128 3.70 11.78 -25.31
N GLN A 129 4.58 11.44 -24.39
CA GLN A 129 4.36 11.62 -22.95
C GLN A 129 4.25 13.11 -22.58
N GLU A 130 5.10 13.95 -23.18
CA GLU A 130 5.06 15.39 -22.90
C GLU A 130 3.81 16.07 -23.45
N ARG A 131 3.29 15.60 -24.60
CA ARG A 131 1.98 16.01 -25.12
C ARG A 131 0.84 15.63 -24.17
N LEU A 132 0.87 14.40 -23.64
CA LEU A 132 -0.16 13.92 -22.71
C LEU A 132 -0.14 14.72 -21.40
N ARG A 133 1.04 14.95 -20.82
CA ARG A 133 1.22 15.75 -19.60
C ARG A 133 0.75 17.19 -19.79
N SER A 134 1.06 17.79 -20.94
CA SER A 134 0.60 19.14 -21.29
C SER A 134 -0.92 19.22 -21.46
N ALA A 135 -1.54 18.22 -22.09
CA ALA A 135 -2.99 18.16 -22.25
C ALA A 135 -3.71 17.99 -20.91
N ALA A 136 -3.24 17.09 -20.05
CA ALA A 136 -3.76 16.90 -18.70
C ALA A 136 -3.64 18.18 -17.86
N ARG A 137 -2.50 18.88 -17.91
CA ARG A 137 -2.32 20.16 -17.21
C ARG A 137 -3.30 21.22 -17.72
N ARG A 138 -3.55 21.31 -19.03
CA ARG A 138 -4.56 22.22 -19.58
C ARG A 138 -5.96 21.89 -19.11
N LEU A 139 -6.34 20.62 -19.03
CA LEU A 139 -7.65 20.20 -18.50
C LEU A 139 -7.81 20.54 -17.02
N LEU A 140 -6.78 20.31 -16.20
CA LEU A 140 -6.78 20.65 -14.78
C LEU A 140 -6.83 22.17 -14.54
N LEU A 141 -6.16 22.96 -15.39
CA LEU A 141 -6.17 24.42 -15.30
C LEU A 141 -7.41 25.07 -15.92
N ALA A 142 -8.09 24.40 -16.86
CA ALA A 142 -9.33 24.89 -17.46
C ALA A 142 -10.48 24.92 -16.45
N GLY A 143 -10.42 24.09 -15.39
CA GLY A 143 -11.49 23.95 -14.41
C GLY A 143 -12.79 23.39 -15.02
N PRO A 144 -13.68 22.77 -14.22
CA PRO A 144 -15.01 22.46 -14.70
C PRO A 144 -15.78 23.77 -14.94
N SER A 145 -16.20 24.02 -16.19
CA SER A 145 -17.21 25.03 -16.45
C SER A 145 -18.51 24.58 -15.76
N PRO A 146 -19.13 25.40 -14.90
CA PRO A 146 -20.40 25.04 -14.31
C PRO A 146 -21.46 24.98 -15.41
N THR A 147 -21.83 23.77 -15.83
CA THR A 147 -23.06 23.55 -16.61
C THR A 147 -24.22 24.04 -15.76
N ALA A 148 -24.86 25.13 -16.19
CA ALA A 148 -26.06 25.64 -15.55
C ALA A 148 -27.13 24.54 -15.53
N PRO A 149 -27.83 24.32 -14.41
CA PRO A 149 -28.89 23.32 -14.34
C PRO A 149 -30.00 23.66 -15.33
N ALA A 150 -30.45 22.65 -16.09
CA ALA A 150 -31.60 22.77 -16.97
C ALA A 150 -32.82 23.27 -16.17
N PRO A 151 -33.59 24.25 -16.66
CA PRO A 151 -34.82 24.66 -16.00
C PRO A 151 -35.77 23.48 -15.93
N GLY A 152 -36.15 23.12 -14.70
CA GLY A 152 -37.06 22.03 -14.43
C GLY A 152 -38.43 22.28 -15.05
N THR A 153 -38.85 21.38 -15.96
CA THR A 153 -40.25 21.23 -16.33
C THR A 153 -40.92 20.43 -15.23
N THR A 154 -41.48 21.14 -14.24
CA THR A 154 -42.40 20.56 -13.26
C THR A 154 -43.71 20.19 -13.95
N ASP A 155 -43.96 18.88 -13.96
CA ASP A 155 -45.22 18.18 -13.67
C ASP A 155 -46.47 18.40 -14.53
N ARG A 156 -47.01 17.28 -15.06
CA ARG A 156 -48.36 16.77 -14.74
C ARG A 156 -48.69 15.50 -15.55
N PRO A 157 -48.99 14.36 -14.92
CA PRO A 157 -49.53 13.19 -15.61
C PRO A 157 -51.06 13.07 -15.52
N ALA A 158 -51.59 12.48 -16.59
CA ALA A 158 -52.74 11.58 -16.72
C ALA A 158 -54.18 12.03 -16.39
N GLY A 159 -55.05 11.85 -17.40
CA GLY A 159 -56.43 11.42 -17.21
C GLY A 159 -57.45 12.17 -18.07
N HIS A 160 -57.88 11.57 -19.19
CA HIS A 160 -59.28 11.35 -19.59
C HIS A 160 -59.38 11.01 -21.09
N ARG A 161 -59.68 9.75 -21.42
CA ARG A 161 -60.53 9.38 -22.58
C ARG A 161 -61.71 8.61 -21.97
N PRO A 162 -62.96 8.82 -22.41
CA PRO A 162 -63.43 8.14 -23.64
C PRO A 162 -64.37 9.01 -24.52
N ASN A 163 -64.29 8.82 -25.83
CA ASN A 163 -65.35 8.26 -26.70
C ASN A 163 -66.60 9.13 -26.90
N ALA A 164 -66.75 9.66 -28.12
CA ALA A 164 -68.06 9.91 -28.71
C ALA A 164 -67.98 9.71 -30.23
N SER A 165 -68.67 8.65 -30.65
CA SER A 165 -69.17 8.33 -31.98
C SER A 165 -69.78 9.53 -32.72
N TRP A 166 -69.51 9.63 -34.02
CA TRP A 166 -70.38 10.30 -34.98
C TRP A 166 -70.67 9.37 -36.17
N THR A 167 -71.94 8.93 -36.24
CA THR A 167 -72.73 8.73 -37.46
C THR A 167 -72.47 9.88 -38.45
N GLY A 168 -72.46 9.77 -39.78
CA GLY A 168 -72.91 8.77 -40.76
C GLY A 168 -73.18 9.52 -42.08
N ALA A 169 -73.56 8.75 -43.12
CA ALA A 169 -74.20 9.16 -44.38
C ALA A 169 -73.34 9.78 -45.50
N GLY A 170 -73.48 9.19 -46.69
CA GLY A 170 -72.96 9.65 -47.98
C GLY A 170 -72.71 8.50 -48.93
#